data_AF-A0A9X2BB56-F1
#
_entry.id   AF-A0A9X2BB56-F1
#
_cell.length_a   1.000
_cell.length_b   1.000
_cell.length_c   1.000
_cell.angle_alpha   90.00
_cell.angle_beta   90.00
_cell.angle_gamma   90.00
#
_symmetry.space_group_name_H-M   'P 1'
#
loop_
_entity.id
_entity.type
_entity.pdbx_description
1 polymer ?
#
loop_
_entity_poly.entity_id
_entity_poly.type
_entity_poly.pdbx_seq_one_letter_code
_entity_poly.pdbx_strand_id
1 'polypeptide(L)'
;MKSIPYTCFYQVYKHNTAITEIRSNDFRPGSGAKFKRGLPVEQQADETAGLHQFYYALPPDELMYYGYLDKAQAMEKAKAGALVYIGQMISEVEQGIKKLTQYREDHYEDLNINLLDAQIRKFRNSMNMK
;
A
#
# COMPACT_ATOMS: atom_id res chain seq x y z
N MET A 1 23.45 35.74 -22.57
CA MET A 1 23.30 34.28 -22.40
C MET A 1 21.83 33.94 -22.59
N LYS A 2 21.46 33.16 -23.60
CA LYS A 2 20.06 32.78 -23.84
C LYS A 2 19.67 31.72 -22.81
N SER A 3 18.65 31.97 -22.00
CA SER A 3 18.12 30.96 -21.08
C SER A 3 17.49 29.84 -21.90
N ILE A 4 18.05 28.64 -21.83
CA ILE A 4 17.42 27.46 -22.42
C ILE A 4 16.09 27.24 -21.68
N PRO A 5 14.96 27.10 -22.39
CA PRO A 5 13.68 26.81 -21.73
C PRO A 5 13.79 25.45 -21.04
N TYR A 6 13.67 25.44 -19.73
CA TYR A 6 13.76 24.22 -18.92
C TYR A 6 12.54 23.33 -19.23
N THR A 7 12.79 22.06 -19.57
CA THR A 7 11.71 21.07 -19.69
C THR A 7 11.27 20.67 -18.28
N CYS A 8 10.03 20.98 -17.93
CA CYS A 8 9.36 20.51 -16.73
C CYS A 8 8.56 19.25 -17.06
N PHE A 9 8.58 18.28 -16.15
CA PHE A 9 7.77 17.08 -16.21
C PHE A 9 6.92 16.99 -14.95
N TYR A 10 5.72 16.43 -15.05
CA TYR A 10 4.81 16.24 -13.93
C TYR A 10 4.65 14.75 -13.65
N GLN A 11 4.92 14.33 -12.43
CA GLN A 11 4.71 12.97 -11.96
C GLN A 11 3.46 12.88 -11.09
N VAL A 12 2.71 11.80 -11.28
CA VAL A 12 1.50 11.48 -10.52
C VAL A 12 1.56 10.04 -10.04
N TYR A 13 1.49 9.83 -8.73
CA TYR A 13 1.41 8.49 -8.16
C TYR A 13 0.03 7.87 -8.41
N LYS A 14 -0.02 6.57 -8.72
CA LYS A 14 -1.25 5.89 -9.17
C LYS A 14 -2.43 5.97 -8.19
N HIS A 15 -2.15 6.08 -6.90
CA HIS A 15 -3.16 6.14 -5.83
C HIS A 15 -3.21 7.49 -5.12
N ASN A 16 -2.56 8.52 -5.67
CA ASN A 16 -2.45 9.83 -5.02
C ASN A 16 -2.94 10.93 -5.96
N THR A 17 -3.41 12.03 -5.37
CA THR A 17 -3.77 13.26 -6.07
C THR A 17 -2.63 14.27 -6.10
N ALA A 18 -1.56 14.04 -5.33
CA ALA A 18 -0.38 14.89 -5.32
C ALA A 18 0.38 14.79 -6.65
N ILE A 19 0.68 15.94 -7.22
CA ILE A 19 1.46 16.09 -8.45
C ILE A 19 2.82 16.65 -8.09
N THR A 20 3.87 15.95 -8.48
CA THR A 20 5.24 16.40 -8.28
C THR A 20 5.75 17.02 -9.58
N GLU A 21 6.14 18.30 -9.54
CA GLU A 21 6.85 18.93 -10.64
C GLU A 21 8.33 18.58 -10.54
N ILE A 22 8.90 18.05 -11.62
CA ILE A 22 10.32 17.73 -11.73
C ILE A 22 10.91 18.57 -12.83
N ARG A 23 11.97 19.31 -12.50
CA ARG A 23 12.70 20.11 -13.48
C ARG A 23 13.92 19.35 -13.94
N SER A 24 14.27 19.51 -15.21
CA SER A 24 15.49 18.92 -15.77
C SER A 24 16.77 19.31 -15.01
N ASN A 25 16.75 20.41 -14.26
CA ASN A 25 17.87 20.86 -13.40
C ASN A 25 18.01 20.10 -12.08
N ASP A 26 16.99 19.36 -11.64
CA ASP A 26 17.02 18.62 -10.38
C ASP A 26 17.85 17.33 -10.51
N PHE A 27 18.08 16.88 -11.75
CA PHE A 27 18.98 15.78 -12.08
C PHE A 27 20.42 16.29 -12.28
N ARG A 28 21.02 16.87 -11.24
CA ARG A 28 22.49 17.07 -11.26
C ARG A 28 23.13 15.75 -10.87
N PRO A 29 24.01 15.15 -11.68
CA PRO A 29 24.81 14.03 -11.20
C PRO A 29 25.57 14.54 -9.98
N GLY A 30 25.29 13.94 -8.81
CA GLY A 30 26.00 14.27 -7.58
C GLY A 30 27.50 14.23 -7.90
N SER A 31 28.20 15.33 -7.61
CA SER A 31 29.62 15.44 -7.93
C SER A 31 30.31 14.19 -7.43
N GLY A 32 30.78 13.33 -8.34
CA GLY A 32 31.38 12.06 -7.97
C GLY A 32 32.46 12.34 -6.95
N ALA A 33 32.23 11.93 -5.70
CA ALA A 33 33.24 12.02 -4.67
C ALA A 33 34.43 11.23 -5.23
N LYS A 34 35.52 11.94 -5.53
CA LYS A 34 36.73 11.31 -6.05
C LYS A 34 37.19 10.35 -4.96
N PHE A 35 36.96 9.05 -5.14
CA PHE A 35 37.58 8.03 -4.32
C PHE A 35 39.08 8.28 -4.36
N LYS A 36 39.65 8.69 -3.22
CA LYS A 36 41.10 8.74 -3.08
C LYS A 36 41.58 7.30 -3.14
N ARG A 37 42.19 6.92 -4.28
CA ARG A 37 42.87 5.62 -4.42
C ARG A 37 43.90 5.52 -3.31
N GLY A 38 43.77 4.54 -2.42
CA GLY A 38 44.80 4.31 -1.39
C GLY A 38 44.39 3.63 -0.10
N LEU A 39 43.33 2.82 -0.03
CA LEU A 39 43.18 1.86 1.07
C LEU A 39 42.86 0.46 0.51
N PRO A 40 43.65 -0.57 0.85
CA PRO A 40 43.27 -1.94 0.55
C PRO A 40 42.12 -2.32 1.48
N VAL A 41 40.99 -2.69 0.89
CA VAL A 41 39.94 -3.41 1.61
C VAL A 41 40.47 -4.84 1.76
N GLU A 42 40.92 -5.21 2.95
CA GLU A 42 41.13 -6.61 3.31
C GLU A 42 39.77 -7.32 3.22
N GLN A 43 39.55 -8.04 2.12
CA GLN A 43 38.56 -9.10 2.07
C GLN A 43 39.19 -10.33 2.74
N GLN A 44 39.00 -10.45 4.05
CA GLN A 44 38.99 -11.78 4.66
C GLN A 44 37.75 -12.51 4.14
N ALA A 45 37.97 -13.40 3.18
CA ALA A 45 37.00 -14.42 2.84
C ALA A 45 37.07 -15.47 3.95
N ASP A 46 36.20 -15.32 4.95
CA ASP A 46 35.89 -16.40 5.88
C ASP A 46 34.45 -16.85 5.64
N GLU A 47 34.34 -18.13 5.31
CA GLU A 47 33.15 -18.91 5.11
C GLU A 47 32.32 -18.91 6.40
N THR A 48 31.05 -18.48 6.33
CA THR A 48 29.89 -18.80 7.20
C THR A 48 29.01 -17.59 7.51
N ALA A 49 28.23 -17.16 6.52
CA ALA A 49 26.90 -16.59 6.79
C ALA A 49 26.14 -16.50 5.47
N GLY A 50 25.07 -17.29 5.35
CA GLY A 50 24.02 -17.01 4.37
C GLY A 50 23.42 -15.64 4.68
N LEU A 51 24.04 -14.59 4.15
CA LEU A 51 23.48 -13.25 4.15
C LEU A 51 22.27 -13.30 3.24
N HIS A 52 21.09 -13.47 3.85
CA HIS A 52 19.83 -13.08 3.23
C HIS A 52 19.98 -11.63 2.78
N GLN A 53 20.24 -11.47 1.49
CA GLN A 53 20.29 -10.21 0.82
C GLN A 53 18.86 -9.70 0.74
N PHE A 54 18.39 -9.03 1.79
CA PHE A 54 17.21 -8.20 1.74
C PHE A 54 17.53 -7.00 0.84
N TYR A 55 17.59 -7.24 -0.46
CA TYR A 55 17.48 -6.20 -1.44
C TYR A 55 16.07 -5.64 -1.30
N TYR A 56 15.94 -4.44 -0.75
CA TYR A 56 14.75 -3.64 -1.00
C TYR A 56 14.67 -3.44 -2.51
N ALA A 57 13.86 -4.26 -3.18
CA ALA A 57 13.52 -4.05 -4.57
C ALA A 57 12.56 -2.87 -4.59
N LEU A 58 13.06 -1.69 -4.96
CA LEU A 58 12.20 -0.57 -5.31
C LEU A 58 11.27 -1.07 -6.44
N PRO A 59 9.95 -0.96 -6.29
CA PRO A 59 9.04 -1.33 -7.35
C PRO A 59 9.44 -0.60 -8.63
N PRO A 60 9.40 -1.26 -9.81
CA PRO A 60 9.65 -0.60 -11.08
C PRO A 60 8.91 0.73 -11.16
N ASP A 61 9.61 1.79 -11.54
CA ASP A 61 9.10 3.17 -11.57
C ASP A 61 7.77 3.29 -12.36
N GLU A 62 7.63 2.53 -13.44
CA GLU A 62 6.41 2.41 -14.26
C GLU A 62 5.18 1.89 -13.49
N LEU A 63 5.41 1.17 -12.39
CA LEU A 63 4.37 0.67 -11.51
C LEU A 63 3.91 1.71 -10.49
N MET A 64 4.75 2.69 -10.12
CA MET A 64 4.43 3.66 -9.05
C MET A 64 3.83 4.96 -9.58
N TYR A 65 4.31 5.48 -10.71
CA TYR A 65 3.93 6.80 -11.20
C TYR A 65 3.67 6.86 -12.71
N TYR A 66 2.88 7.84 -13.12
CA TYR A 66 2.74 8.26 -14.50
C TYR A 66 3.44 9.60 -14.71
N GLY A 67 4.24 9.70 -15.78
CA GLY A 67 4.88 10.94 -16.21
C GLY A 67 4.06 11.65 -17.29
N TYR A 68 3.87 12.95 -17.14
CA TYR A 68 3.16 13.80 -18.11
C TYR A 68 3.98 15.06 -18.41
N LEU A 69 3.92 15.50 -19.66
CA LEU A 69 4.52 16.76 -20.10
C LEU A 69 3.65 17.97 -19.74
N ASP A 70 2.33 17.79 -19.81
CA ASP A 70 1.36 18.84 -19.51
C ASP A 70 0.77 18.68 -18.11
N LYS A 71 0.68 19.79 -17.39
CA LYS A 71 0.14 19.86 -16.03
C LYS A 71 -1.35 19.56 -16.01
N ALA A 72 -2.10 20.07 -16.99
CA ALA A 72 -3.54 19.86 -17.04
C ALA A 72 -3.85 18.38 -17.23
N GLN A 73 -3.14 17.72 -18.15
CA GLN A 73 -3.23 16.29 -18.37
C GLN A 73 -2.85 15.48 -17.12
N ALA A 74 -1.77 15.86 -16.42
CA ALA A 74 -1.37 15.23 -15.16
C ALA A 74 -2.48 15.31 -14.10
N MET A 75 -3.10 16.48 -13.96
CA MET A 75 -4.21 16.71 -13.02
C MET A 75 -5.44 15.85 -13.33
N GLU A 76 -5.83 15.76 -14.60
CA GLU A 76 -6.96 14.91 -15.00
C GLU A 76 -6.71 13.44 -14.70
N LYS A 77 -5.49 12.96 -14.98
CA LYS A 77 -5.11 11.57 -14.72
C LYS A 77 -4.97 11.27 -13.23
N ALA A 78 -4.50 12.22 -12.43
CA ALA A 78 -4.51 12.12 -10.96
C ALA A 78 -5.94 11.97 -10.42
N LYS A 79 -6.88 12.78 -10.92
CA LYS A 79 -8.30 12.69 -10.55
C LYS A 79 -8.90 11.35 -10.95
N ALA A 80 -8.65 10.91 -12.18
CA ALA A 80 -9.14 9.62 -12.67
C ALA A 80 -8.58 8.45 -11.84
N GLY A 81 -7.28 8.45 -11.53
CA GLY A 81 -6.66 7.42 -10.68
C GLY A 81 -7.23 7.39 -9.27
N ALA A 82 -7.44 8.56 -8.66
CA ALA A 82 -8.07 8.67 -7.34
C ALA A 82 -9.51 8.13 -7.33
N LEU A 83 -10.31 8.41 -8.36
CA LEU A 83 -11.67 7.88 -8.49
C LEU A 83 -11.68 6.34 -8.59
N VAL A 84 -10.75 5.76 -9.36
CA VAL A 84 -10.61 4.30 -9.46
C VAL A 84 -10.24 3.70 -8.11
N TYR A 85 -9.32 4.32 -7.37
CA TYR A 85 -8.91 3.85 -6.05
C TYR A 85 -10.05 3.93 -5.02
N ILE A 86 -10.84 5.00 -5.05
CA ILE A 86 -12.06 5.11 -4.23
C ILE A 86 -13.04 3.98 -4.57
N GLY A 87 -13.25 3.69 -5.85
CA GLY A 87 -14.10 2.57 -6.28
C GLY A 87 -13.60 1.22 -5.76
N GLN A 88 -12.28 0.99 -5.78
CA GLN A 88 -11.68 -0.22 -5.22
C GLN A 88 -11.94 -0.33 -3.70
N MET A 89 -11.72 0.74 -2.94
CA MET A 89 -11.98 0.74 -1.49
C MET A 89 -13.46 0.47 -1.18
N ILE A 90 -14.39 1.03 -1.95
CA ILE A 90 -15.82 0.76 -1.81
C ILE A 90 -16.09 -0.74 -2.01
N SER A 91 -15.54 -1.34 -3.07
CA SER A 91 -15.71 -2.77 -3.34
C SER A 91 -15.14 -3.66 -2.22
N GLU A 92 -14.00 -3.30 -1.64
CA GLU A 92 -13.41 -4.04 -0.51
C GLU A 92 -14.31 -3.98 0.74
N VAL A 93 -14.88 -2.80 1.03
CA VAL A 93 -15.83 -2.62 2.13
C VAL A 93 -17.11 -3.42 1.90
N GLU A 94 -17.67 -3.41 0.69
CA GLU A 94 -18.87 -4.20 0.35
C GLU A 94 -18.64 -5.69 0.54
N GLN A 95 -17.46 -6.21 0.14
CA GLN A 95 -17.09 -7.61 0.39
C GLN A 95 -16.96 -7.90 1.89
N GLY A 96 -16.37 -6.96 2.65
CA GLY A 96 -16.28 -7.07 4.11
C GLY A 96 -17.64 -7.14 4.79
N ILE A 97 -18.58 -6.26 4.40
CA ILE A 97 -19.96 -6.27 4.89
C ILE A 97 -20.62 -7.60 4.56
N LYS A 98 -20.50 -8.09 3.32
CA LYS A 98 -21.08 -9.36 2.90
C LYS A 98 -20.56 -10.53 3.74
N LYS A 99 -19.26 -10.60 4.01
CA LYS A 99 -18.66 -11.62 4.89
C LYS A 99 -19.22 -11.55 6.31
N LEU A 100 -19.38 -10.35 6.87
CA LEU A 100 -19.96 -10.16 8.21
C LEU A 100 -21.43 -10.59 8.26
N THR A 101 -22.22 -10.25 7.23
CA THR A 101 -23.62 -10.68 7.11
C THR A 101 -23.71 -12.20 7.03
N GLN A 102 -22.85 -12.82 6.24
CA GLN A 102 -22.80 -14.27 6.11
C GLN A 102 -22.40 -14.94 7.42
N TYR A 103 -21.34 -14.46 8.09
CA TYR A 103 -20.95 -14.97 9.42
C TYR A 103 -22.11 -14.86 10.43
N ARG A 104 -22.87 -13.77 10.38
CA ARG A 104 -24.05 -13.59 11.22
C ARG A 104 -25.10 -14.66 10.90
N GLU A 105 -25.45 -14.86 9.63
CA GLU A 105 -26.45 -15.85 9.22
C GLU A 105 -26.03 -17.28 9.60
N ASP A 106 -24.79 -17.65 9.31
CA ASP A 106 -24.23 -18.98 9.57
C ASP A 106 -24.23 -19.33 11.07
N HIS A 107 -24.10 -18.33 11.95
CA HIS A 107 -24.05 -18.53 13.41
C HIS A 107 -25.30 -18.11 14.16
N TYR A 108 -26.34 -17.61 13.47
CA TYR A 108 -27.57 -17.15 14.13
C TYR A 108 -28.36 -18.32 14.72
N GLU A 109 -28.40 -19.45 14.04
CA GLU A 109 -29.09 -20.66 14.53
C GLU A 109 -28.41 -21.22 15.78
N ASP A 110 -27.09 -21.35 15.75
CA ASP A 110 -26.30 -21.85 16.89
C ASP A 110 -26.43 -20.95 18.12
N LEU A 111 -26.36 -19.63 17.94
CA LEU A 111 -26.53 -18.68 19.04
C LEU A 111 -27.95 -18.76 19.65
N ASN A 112 -28.97 -18.87 18.80
CA ASN A 112 -30.36 -18.92 19.26
C ASN A 112 -30.67 -20.26 19.94
N ILE A 113 -30.19 -21.38 19.40
CA ILE A 113 -30.31 -22.71 20.02
C ILE A 113 -29.64 -22.69 21.39
N ASN A 114 -28.41 -22.19 21.51
CA ASN A 114 -27.71 -22.11 22.80
C ASN A 114 -28.45 -21.22 23.82
N LEU A 115 -29.04 -20.10 23.38
CA LEU A 115 -29.81 -19.21 24.24
C LEU A 115 -31.09 -19.89 24.76
N LEU A 116 -31.80 -20.60 23.87
CA LEU A 116 -33.02 -21.34 24.20
C LEU A 116 -32.71 -22.50 25.17
N ASP A 117 -31.64 -23.24 24.92
CA ASP A 117 -31.18 -24.34 25.77
C ASP A 117 -30.77 -23.85 27.16
N ALA A 118 -30.09 -22.70 27.24
CA ALA A 118 -29.75 -22.05 28.50
C ALA A 118 -31.00 -21.62 29.30
N GLN A 119 -32.03 -21.10 28.62
CA GLN A 119 -33.30 -20.76 29.26
C GLN A 119 -34.04 -22.00 29.77
N ILE A 120 -34.11 -23.08 28.98
CA ILE A 120 -34.73 -24.35 29.38
C ILE A 120 -34.06 -24.88 30.65
N ARG A 121 -32.73 -24.89 30.72
CA ARG A 121 -31.98 -25.30 31.93
C ARG A 121 -32.32 -24.43 33.14
N LYS A 122 -32.40 -23.11 32.96
CA LYS A 122 -32.75 -22.16 34.03
C LYS A 122 -34.16 -22.44 34.58
N PHE A 123 -35.15 -22.66 33.71
CA PHE A 123 -36.49 -23.03 34.13
C PHE A 123 -36.52 -24.38 34.85
N ARG A 124 -35.81 -25.38 34.33
CA ARG A 124 -35.75 -26.72 34.94
C ARG A 124 -35.15 -26.69 36.35
N ASN A 125 -34.07 -25.92 36.55
CA ASN A 125 -33.47 -25.72 37.87
C ASN A 125 -34.42 -25.00 38.83
N SER A 126 -35.20 -24.04 38.35
CA SER A 126 -36.21 -23.36 39.17
C SER A 126 -37.38 -24.26 39.59
N MET A 127 -37.71 -25.27 38.78
CA MET A 127 -38.76 -26.25 39.10
C MET A 127 -38.27 -27.36 40.04
N ASN A 128 -37.00 -27.76 39.94
CA ASN A 128 -36.38 -28.79 40.78
C ASN A 128 -35.93 -28.29 42.17
N MET A 129 -36.05 -26.99 42.46
CA MET A 129 -35.78 -26.40 43.79
C MET A 129 -37.04 -26.30 44.69
N LYS A 130 -38.14 -26.99 44.35
CA LYS A 130 -39.29 -27.23 45.23
C LYS A 130 -39.21 -28.62 45.82
#